data_AF-A0A6P9EAB3-F1
#
_entry.id   AF-A0A6P9EAB3-F1
#
_cell.length_a   1.000
_cell.length_b   1.000
_cell.length_c   1.000
_cell.angle_alpha   90.00
_cell.angle_beta   90.00
_cell.angle_gamma   90.00
#
_symmetry.space_group_name_H-M   'P 1'
#
loop_
_entity.id
_entity.type
_entity.pdbx_description
1 polymer ?
#
loop_
_entity_poly.entity_id
_entity_poly.type
_entity_poly.pdbx_seq_one_letter_code
_entity_poly.pdbx_strand_id
1 'polypeptide(L)'
;MGPDFRVLVRKSRKQAEQYHRLYKEVGTNSCHSTCKGNCSCYAGVHSVWVDPSGSYFSWKASAVGKNVSNAKTFLEKRYTDDMELDDAVHTSILTLKEGFEGQISGKNIEFGIIGADKQFRVLTPAEIEDYLAEVE
;
A
#
# COMPACT_ATOMS: atom_id res chain seq x y z
N MET A 1 5.72 9.46 12.46
CA MET A 1 4.55 8.78 13.06
C MET A 1 4.82 8.57 14.55
N GLY A 2 3.91 8.94 15.44
CA GLY A 2 4.07 8.75 16.89
C GLY A 2 3.94 7.29 17.34
N PRO A 3 4.15 6.97 18.63
CA PRO A 3 4.07 5.60 19.16
C PRO A 3 2.74 4.87 18.87
N ASP A 4 1.68 5.61 18.56
CA ASP A 4 0.31 5.12 18.40
C ASP A 4 0.11 4.18 17.21
N PHE A 5 0.87 4.31 16.11
CA PHE A 5 0.70 3.42 14.95
C PHE A 5 1.00 1.96 15.32
N ARG A 6 1.96 1.73 16.24
CA ARG A 6 2.32 0.38 16.68
C ARG A 6 1.16 -0.31 17.41
N VAL A 7 0.36 0.46 18.15
CA VAL A 7 -0.84 -0.05 18.83
C VAL A 7 -1.88 -0.46 17.80
N LEU A 8 -2.12 0.37 16.79
CA LEU A 8 -3.06 0.07 15.70
C LEU A 8 -2.63 -1.17 14.92
N VAL A 9 -1.36 -1.28 14.55
CA VAL A 9 -0.82 -2.47 13.85
C VAL A 9 -0.97 -3.73 14.69
N ARG A 10 -0.64 -3.68 15.99
CA ARG A 10 -0.80 -4.84 16.90
C ARG A 10 -2.26 -5.27 17.04
N LYS A 11 -3.18 -4.32 17.21
CA LYS A 11 -4.63 -4.61 17.28
C LYS A 11 -5.13 -5.21 15.97
N SER A 12 -4.74 -4.64 14.84
CA SER A 12 -5.14 -5.11 13.50
C SER A 12 -4.66 -6.54 13.24
N ARG A 13 -3.41 -6.86 13.58
CA ARG A 13 -2.87 -8.23 13.47
C ARG A 13 -3.66 -9.23 14.32
N LYS A 14 -3.92 -8.88 15.60
CA LYS A 14 -4.70 -9.74 16.49
C LYS A 14 -6.12 -9.98 15.98
N GLN A 15 -6.77 -8.95 15.44
CA GLN A 15 -8.11 -9.06 14.87
C GLN A 15 -8.11 -9.92 13.59
N ALA A 16 -7.12 -9.74 12.71
CA ALA A 16 -6.96 -10.55 11.50
C ALA A 16 -6.73 -12.04 11.83
N GLU A 17 -5.88 -12.34 12.81
CA GLU A 17 -5.64 -13.70 13.30
C GLU A 17 -6.90 -14.32 13.90
N GLN A 18 -7.66 -13.57 14.70
CA GLN A 18 -8.91 -14.04 15.28
C GLN A 18 -9.95 -14.34 14.19
N TYR A 19 -10.07 -13.45 13.19
CA TYR A 19 -10.96 -13.66 12.05
C TYR A 19 -10.57 -14.93 11.28
N HIS A 20 -9.29 -15.05 10.93
CA HIS A 20 -8.78 -16.23 10.20
C HIS A 20 -8.98 -17.52 11.01
N ARG A 21 -8.85 -17.47 12.34
CA ARG A 21 -9.11 -18.64 13.20
C ARG A 21 -10.57 -19.07 13.19
N LEU A 22 -11.50 -18.13 13.18
CA LEU A 22 -12.95 -18.37 13.22
C LEU A 22 -13.51 -18.80 11.87
N TYR A 23 -13.13 -18.08 10.81
CA TYR A 23 -13.75 -18.22 9.49
C TYR A 23 -12.90 -19.02 8.50
N LYS A 24 -11.62 -19.27 8.81
CA LYS A 24 -10.65 -19.94 7.92
C LYS A 24 -10.45 -19.24 6.57
N GLU A 25 -10.82 -17.97 6.50
CA GLU A 25 -10.69 -17.10 5.34
C GLU A 25 -9.72 -15.95 5.65
N VAL A 26 -9.09 -15.40 4.62
CA VAL A 26 -8.35 -14.14 4.74
C VAL A 26 -9.37 -13.02 4.58
N GLY A 27 -9.51 -12.18 5.60
CA GLY A 27 -10.49 -11.10 5.59
C GLY A 27 -10.30 -10.20 4.37
N THR A 28 -11.17 -10.35 3.38
CA THR A 28 -11.33 -9.36 2.32
C THR A 28 -12.24 -8.28 2.86
N ASN A 29 -11.93 -7.00 2.60
CA ASN A 29 -12.85 -5.90 2.90
C ASN A 29 -14.07 -5.99 1.97
N SER A 30 -14.91 -7.00 2.18
CA SER A 30 -16.16 -7.16 1.47
C SER A 30 -17.11 -6.09 1.98
N CYS A 31 -17.36 -5.10 1.13
CA CYS A 31 -18.50 -4.18 1.10
C CYS A 31 -19.17 -3.82 2.44
N HIS A 32 -19.15 -2.53 2.78
CA HIS A 32 -19.90 -1.97 3.91
C HIS A 32 -21.38 -2.39 3.85
N SER A 33 -21.92 -2.92 4.95
CA SER A 33 -23.33 -3.32 5.08
C SER A 33 -24.34 -2.15 4.98
N THR A 34 -23.86 -0.91 4.91
CA THR A 34 -24.68 0.32 4.82
C THR A 34 -24.68 0.97 3.43
N CYS A 35 -24.08 0.35 2.40
CA CYS A 35 -24.10 0.89 1.04
C CYS A 35 -25.48 0.75 0.38
N LYS A 36 -26.36 1.74 0.59
CA LYS A 36 -27.57 1.96 -0.23
C LYS A 36 -27.21 2.88 -1.42
N GLY A 37 -26.73 2.31 -2.51
CA GLY A 37 -26.36 3.04 -3.72
C GLY A 37 -25.25 2.36 -4.53
N ASN A 38 -24.78 3.02 -5.59
CA ASN A 38 -23.83 2.56 -6.62
C ASN A 38 -22.41 2.26 -6.06
N CYS A 39 -22.32 1.36 -5.09
CA CYS A 39 -21.09 0.95 -4.43
C CYS A 39 -20.49 -0.22 -5.19
N SER A 40 -19.38 0.03 -5.87
CA SER A 40 -18.54 -1.04 -6.40
C SER A 40 -17.95 -1.81 -5.22
N CYS A 41 -18.38 -3.05 -5.03
CA CYS A 41 -17.70 -3.97 -4.13
C CYS A 41 -16.37 -4.32 -4.76
N TYR A 42 -15.31 -3.66 -4.30
CA TYR A 42 -13.97 -4.01 -4.75
C TYR A 42 -13.61 -5.36 -4.13
N ALA A 43 -13.52 -6.39 -4.97
CA ALA A 43 -12.90 -7.66 -4.63
C ALA A 43 -11.43 -7.59 -5.06
N GLY A 44 -10.50 -7.82 -4.15
CA GLY A 44 -9.07 -7.80 -4.47
C GLY A 44 -8.18 -7.21 -3.37
N VAL A 45 -6.96 -6.82 -3.77
CA VAL A 45 -6.02 -6.09 -2.92
C VAL A 45 -6.44 -4.62 -2.90
N HIS A 46 -6.59 -4.04 -1.71
CA HIS A 46 -7.00 -2.65 -1.54
C HIS A 46 -6.07 -1.92 -0.60
N SER A 47 -5.73 -0.69 -0.96
CA SER A 47 -5.07 0.23 -0.04
C SER A 47 -6.15 1.04 0.72
N VAL A 48 -6.03 1.09 2.04
CA VAL A 48 -6.94 1.85 2.90
C VAL A 48 -6.13 2.83 3.73
N TRP A 49 -6.60 4.06 3.78
CA TRP A 49 -6.10 5.08 4.69
C TRP A 49 -7.14 5.32 5.79
N VAL A 50 -6.67 5.44 7.02
CA VAL A 50 -7.53 5.60 8.21
C VAL A 50 -7.19 6.92 8.90
N ASP A 51 -8.21 7.74 9.10
CA ASP A 51 -8.12 8.99 9.85
C ASP A 51 -8.27 8.75 11.36
N PRO A 52 -7.70 9.62 12.22
CA PRO A 52 -7.87 9.52 13.67
C PRO A 52 -9.33 9.57 14.15
N SER A 53 -10.25 10.08 13.33
CA SER A 53 -11.69 10.08 13.59
C SER A 53 -12.33 8.69 13.52
N GLY A 54 -11.60 7.69 13.01
CA GLY A 54 -12.14 6.36 12.69
C GLY A 54 -12.76 6.28 11.29
N SER A 55 -12.75 7.36 10.52
CA SER A 55 -13.08 7.33 9.09
C SER A 55 -11.99 6.60 8.32
N TYR A 56 -12.38 5.84 7.30
CA TYR A 56 -11.43 5.17 6.42
C TYR A 56 -11.85 5.30 4.96
N PHE A 57 -10.85 5.38 4.09
CA PHE A 57 -11.04 5.60 2.66
C PHE A 57 -10.20 4.60 1.88
N SER A 58 -10.81 4.01 0.84
CA SER A 58 -10.10 3.11 -0.08
C SER A 58 -9.52 3.91 -1.22
N TRP A 59 -8.26 3.65 -1.56
CA TRP A 59 -7.53 4.34 -2.61
C TRP A 59 -6.99 3.34 -3.62
N LYS A 60 -6.98 3.73 -4.89
CA LYS A 60 -6.32 2.99 -5.97
C LYS A 60 -4.80 3.18 -5.92
N ALA A 61 -4.37 4.43 -5.79
CA ALA A 61 -2.99 4.83 -5.51
C ALA A 61 -3.01 6.03 -4.56
N SER A 62 -2.07 6.07 -3.60
CA SER A 62 -1.96 7.17 -2.64
C SER A 62 -0.52 7.31 -2.14
N ALA A 63 -0.14 8.53 -1.77
CA ALA A 63 1.15 8.86 -1.19
C ALA A 63 0.95 9.63 0.12
N VAL A 64 1.89 9.49 1.05
CA VAL A 64 1.88 10.17 2.36
C VAL A 64 3.29 10.65 2.66
N GLY A 65 3.43 11.87 3.19
CA GLY A 65 4.73 12.43 3.58
C GLY A 65 4.87 13.92 3.27
N LYS A 66 6.10 14.44 3.38
CA LYS A 66 6.42 15.87 3.21
C LYS A 66 6.10 16.38 1.79
N ASN A 67 6.28 15.54 0.76
CA ASN A 67 6.11 15.89 -0.65
C ASN A 67 4.87 15.25 -1.29
N VAL A 68 3.81 15.08 -0.51
CA VAL A 68 2.60 14.38 -0.95
C VAL A 68 1.93 15.01 -2.17
N SER A 69 1.95 16.34 -2.31
CA SER A 69 1.31 17.04 -3.43
C SER A 69 1.93 16.64 -4.77
N ASN A 70 3.26 16.68 -4.86
CA ASN A 70 4.00 16.32 -6.07
C ASN A 70 3.87 14.82 -6.35
N ALA A 71 3.97 13.98 -5.31
CA ALA A 71 3.81 12.54 -5.43
C ALA A 71 2.42 12.14 -5.96
N LYS A 72 1.35 12.81 -5.52
CA LYS A 72 0.00 12.58 -6.02
C LYS A 72 -0.13 12.94 -7.50
N THR A 73 0.37 14.10 -7.92
CA THR A 73 0.36 14.49 -9.33
C THR A 73 1.18 13.53 -10.22
N PHE A 74 2.25 12.94 -9.67
CA PHE A 74 3.03 11.93 -10.37
C PHE A 74 2.25 10.62 -10.55
N LEU A 75 1.61 10.15 -9.48
CA LEU A 75 0.76 8.96 -9.51
C LEU A 75 -0.43 9.15 -10.45
N GLU A 76 -1.09 10.31 -10.45
CA GLU A 76 -2.21 10.61 -11.35
C GLU A 76 -1.84 10.50 -12.83
N LYS A 77 -0.58 10.74 -13.19
CA LYS A 77 -0.11 10.68 -14.59
C LYS A 77 0.34 9.28 -15.02
N ARG A 78 0.84 8.46 -14.09
CA ARG A 78 1.46 7.16 -14.40
C ARG A 78 0.62 5.95 -14.01
N TYR A 79 -0.32 6.12 -13.08
CA TYR A 79 -1.18 5.04 -12.64
C TYR A 79 -2.18 4.64 -13.74
N THR A 80 -2.26 3.33 -13.99
CA THR A 80 -3.34 2.71 -14.77
C THR A 80 -3.93 1.52 -13.99
N ASP A 81 -5.20 1.19 -14.27
CA ASP A 81 -5.88 0.10 -13.56
C ASP A 81 -5.30 -1.29 -13.91
N ASP A 82 -4.65 -1.42 -15.08
CA ASP A 82 -4.11 -2.68 -15.61
C ASP A 82 -2.58 -2.79 -15.47
N MET A 83 -1.97 -2.12 -14.49
CA MET A 83 -0.53 -2.23 -14.23
C MET A 83 -0.13 -3.60 -13.68
N GLU A 84 1.00 -4.12 -14.14
CA GLU A 84 1.62 -5.30 -13.54
C GLU A 84 2.33 -4.95 -12.23
N LEU A 85 2.64 -5.98 -11.42
CA LEU A 85 3.27 -5.78 -10.11
C LEU A 85 4.64 -5.11 -10.23
N ASP A 86 5.44 -5.49 -11.23
CA ASP A 86 6.76 -4.91 -11.44
C ASP A 86 6.65 -3.44 -11.87
N ASP A 87 5.78 -3.11 -12.82
CA ASP A 87 5.50 -1.72 -13.23
C ASP A 87 5.05 -0.84 -12.05
N ALA A 88 4.25 -1.41 -11.13
CA ALA A 88 3.79 -0.73 -9.94
C ALA A 88 4.95 -0.45 -8.96
N VAL A 89 5.90 -1.39 -8.83
CA VAL A 89 7.13 -1.20 -8.06
C VAL A 89 7.99 -0.10 -8.69
N HIS A 90 8.22 -0.14 -10.00
CA HIS A 90 8.99 0.89 -10.70
C HIS A 90 8.37 2.28 -10.55
N THR A 91 7.05 2.40 -10.73
CA THR A 91 6.32 3.67 -10.56
C THR A 91 6.42 4.17 -9.11
N SER A 92 6.38 3.28 -8.13
CA SER A 92 6.53 3.63 -6.72
C SER A 92 7.94 4.14 -6.42
N ILE A 93 8.98 3.48 -6.94
CA ILE A 93 10.39 3.90 -6.80
C ILE A 93 10.62 5.26 -7.43
N LEU A 94 10.13 5.47 -8.65
CA LEU A 94 10.23 6.76 -9.34
C LEU A 94 9.52 7.88 -8.56
N THR A 95 8.34 7.60 -8.01
CA THR A 95 7.61 8.55 -7.15
C THR A 95 8.43 8.92 -5.91
N LEU A 96 9.15 7.96 -5.32
CA LEU A 96 10.05 8.21 -4.19
C LEU A 96 11.29 9.00 -4.60
N LYS A 97 11.90 8.71 -5.77
CA LYS A 97 13.06 9.44 -6.32
C LYS A 97 12.76 10.94 -6.46
N GLU A 98 11.60 11.30 -7.00
CA GLU A 98 11.18 12.71 -7.13
C GLU A 98 10.99 13.43 -5.78
N GLY A 99 10.62 12.69 -4.74
CA GLY A 99 10.32 13.22 -3.41
C GLY A 99 11.49 13.20 -2.42
N PHE A 100 12.60 12.55 -2.75
CA PHE A 100 13.70 12.28 -1.84
C PHE A 100 14.91 13.17 -2.12
N GLU A 101 15.31 13.97 -1.13
CA GLU A 101 16.51 14.81 -1.19
C GLU A 101 17.74 13.95 -0.86
N GLY A 102 18.26 13.18 -1.83
CA GLY A 102 19.48 12.38 -1.67
C GLY A 102 19.58 11.17 -2.60
N GLN A 103 20.61 10.35 -2.40
CA GLN A 103 20.75 9.06 -3.11
C GLN A 103 19.86 8.00 -2.45
N ILE A 104 18.99 7.40 -3.25
CA ILE A 104 18.20 6.25 -2.85
C ILE A 104 19.05 4.99 -2.96
N SER A 105 19.05 4.17 -1.90
CA SER A 105 19.74 2.88 -1.85
C SER A 105 18.83 1.83 -1.20
N GLY A 106 19.09 0.55 -1.44
CA GLY A 106 18.31 -0.56 -0.88
C GLY A 106 18.30 -0.63 0.66
N LYS A 107 19.19 0.11 1.33
CA LYS A 107 19.23 0.22 2.80
C LYS A 107 18.40 1.38 3.36
N ASN A 108 18.05 2.35 2.52
CA ASN A 108 17.33 3.57 2.93
C ASN A 108 15.82 3.45 2.72
N ILE A 109 15.38 2.46 1.95
CA ILE A 109 13.98 2.27 1.56
C ILE A 109 13.57 0.83 1.85
N GLU A 110 12.29 0.64 2.16
CA GLU A 110 11.69 -0.67 2.36
C GLU A 110 10.48 -0.78 1.43
N PHE A 111 10.35 -1.92 0.76
CA PHE A 111 9.22 -2.22 -0.12
C PHE A 111 8.47 -3.44 0.39
N GLY A 112 7.14 -3.33 0.43
CA GLY A 112 6.25 -4.44 0.74
C GLY A 112 5.29 -4.66 -0.41
N ILE A 113 5.15 -5.90 -0.86
CA ILE A 113 4.28 -6.28 -1.98
C ILE A 113 3.21 -7.25 -1.46
N ILE A 114 1.99 -7.08 -1.95
CA ILE A 114 0.88 -8.04 -1.77
C ILE A 114 0.41 -8.41 -3.17
N GLY A 115 0.59 -9.68 -3.55
CA GLY A 115 0.15 -10.20 -4.84
C GLY A 115 -1.30 -10.68 -4.83
N ALA A 116 -1.72 -11.26 -5.95
CA ALA A 116 -3.02 -11.94 -6.07
C ALA A 116 -3.12 -13.18 -5.14
N ASP A 117 -1.98 -13.70 -4.71
CA ASP A 117 -1.85 -14.75 -3.70
C ASP A 117 -2.23 -14.29 -2.28
N LYS A 118 -2.48 -12.99 -2.09
CA LYS A 118 -2.83 -12.35 -0.82
C LYS A 118 -1.75 -12.52 0.26
N GLN A 119 -0.51 -12.75 -0.15
CA GLN A 119 0.62 -12.86 0.79
C GLN A 119 1.41 -11.55 0.79
N PHE A 120 1.63 -11.03 2.00
CA PHE A 120 2.51 -9.87 2.18
C PHE A 120 3.96 -10.34 2.25
N ARG A 121 4.80 -9.85 1.33
CA ARG A 121 6.25 -10.05 1.36
C ARG A 121 6.96 -8.70 1.42
N VAL A 122 8.04 -8.64 2.20
CA VAL A 122 8.96 -7.50 2.20
C VAL A 122 10.11 -7.85 1.26
N LEU A 123 10.43 -6.94 0.33
CA LEU A 123 11.56 -7.12 -0.56
C LEU A 123 12.88 -7.04 0.21
N THR A 124 13.83 -7.86 -0.20
CA THR A 124 15.19 -7.81 0.30
C THR A 124 15.92 -6.59 -0.26
N PRO A 125 16.95 -6.07 0.43
CA PRO A 125 17.75 -4.95 -0.08
C PRO A 125 18.37 -5.24 -1.45
N ALA A 126 18.70 -6.51 -1.75
CA ALA A 126 19.25 -6.93 -3.02
C ALA A 126 18.22 -6.81 -4.16
N GLU A 127 16.99 -7.32 -3.96
CA GLU A 127 15.90 -7.14 -4.93
C GLU A 127 15.63 -5.65 -5.19
N ILE A 128 15.66 -4.83 -4.14
CA ILE A 128 15.47 -3.38 -4.27
C ILE A 128 16.59 -2.74 -5.10
N GLU A 129 17.84 -3.17 -4.92
CA GLU A 129 18.97 -2.70 -5.73
C GLU A 129 18.83 -3.11 -7.20
N ASP A 130 18.34 -4.32 -7.49
CA ASP A 130 18.05 -4.77 -8.85
C ASP A 130 16.99 -3.87 -9.51
N TYR A 131 15.87 -3.60 -8.82
CA TYR A 131 14.84 -2.67 -9.31
C TYR A 131 15.36 -1.23 -9.46
N LEU A 132 16.32 -0.80 -8.64
CA LEU A 132 16.90 0.54 -8.76
C LEU A 132 17.81 0.67 -9.98
N ALA A 133 18.54 -0.39 -10.34
CA ALA A 133 19.42 -0.44 -11.51
C ALA A 133 18.66 -0.45 -12.83
N GLU A 134 17.46 -1.03 -12.87
CA GLU A 134 16.58 -0.98 -14.06
C GLU A 134 15.95 0.40 -14.29
N VAL A 135 15.88 1.24 -13.26
CA VAL A 135 15.21 2.55 -13.27
C VAL A 135 16.20 3.70 -13.55
N GLU A 136 17.50 3.39 -13.74
CA GLU A 136 18.51 4.37 -14.18
C GLU A 136 18.48 4.66 -15.69
#